data_AF-A0A1B2HWF4-F1
#
_entry.id   AF-A0A1B2HWF4-F1
#
_cell.length_a   1.000
_cell.length_b   1.000
_cell.length_c   1.000
_cell.angle_alpha   90.00
_cell.angle_beta   90.00
_cell.angle_gamma   90.00
#
_symmetry.space_group_name_H-M   'P 1'
#
loop_
_entity.id
_entity.type
_entity.pdbx_description
1 polymer ?
#
loop_
_entity_poly.entity_id
_entity_poly.type
_entity_poly.pdbx_seq_one_letter_code
_entity_poly.pdbx_strand_id
1 'polypeptide(L)'
;MRYFVFAAEEPQPRCPLAVVRLDDDGTEQAFTRALRWVGSDDGLAGVGGELPPNVWEVSPEWAEVFLVDMVGEMRERRHGERRDRLFEGVWGHLGGGPRIDLSEGEARLVAREREDVEYRWFVPRPASPQFVARVGPDGVEERFTSELCWGPPPLLRLARLQEVPREQAMAGVRDLARRVRESWQQQLWSGQYDYFAWFSGGDVLDLTSARSLIRRRGSGGWDPEQVLAHSGEWVPTDQVAGHHRGRSGLGEPLAISPEEAERLEVVLRERHEQWRRAYGN
;
A
#
# COMPACT_ATOMS: atom_id res chain seq x y z
N MET A 1 23.34 -7.68 13.27
CA MET A 1 22.63 -8.03 12.01
C MET A 1 22.70 -6.86 11.05
N ARG A 2 23.11 -7.10 9.81
CA ARG A 2 23.29 -6.09 8.75
C ARG A 2 22.43 -6.41 7.54
N TYR A 3 22.05 -5.39 6.77
CA TYR A 3 21.29 -5.57 5.55
C TYR A 3 22.00 -4.94 4.37
N PHE A 4 21.92 -5.59 3.22
CA PHE A 4 22.46 -5.12 1.97
C PHE A 4 21.39 -5.16 0.89
N VAL A 5 21.44 -4.22 -0.05
CA VAL A 5 20.49 -4.14 -1.16
C VAL A 5 21.25 -4.28 -2.46
N PHE A 6 20.80 -5.18 -3.33
CA PHE A 6 21.38 -5.42 -4.65
C PHE A 6 20.53 -4.78 -5.73
N ALA A 7 21.13 -3.90 -6.52
CA ALA A 7 20.53 -3.31 -7.72
C ALA A 7 21.00 -4.00 -9.01
N ALA A 8 20.14 -3.95 -10.03
CA ALA A 8 20.51 -4.41 -11.37
C ALA A 8 21.45 -3.43 -12.09
N GLU A 9 21.20 -2.12 -12.00
CA GLU A 9 21.94 -1.08 -12.73
C GLU A 9 21.95 0.24 -11.95
N GLU A 10 23.09 0.93 -11.98
CA GLU A 10 23.18 2.35 -11.61
C GLU A 10 22.65 3.23 -12.76
N PRO A 11 21.98 4.37 -12.46
CA PRO A 11 21.72 4.93 -11.14
C PRO A 11 20.29 4.63 -10.64
N GLN A 12 19.53 3.74 -11.28
CA GLN A 12 18.09 3.61 -11.02
C GLN A 12 17.56 2.17 -11.15
N PRO A 13 17.37 1.48 -10.02
CA PRO A 13 16.31 0.51 -9.89
C PRO A 13 15.23 1.07 -8.96
N ARG A 14 14.00 1.18 -9.48
CA ARG A 14 12.80 1.40 -8.64
C ARG A 14 12.52 0.23 -7.69
N CYS A 15 13.17 -0.91 -7.91
CA CYS A 15 13.01 -2.12 -7.11
C CYS A 15 14.29 -2.95 -7.12
N PRO A 16 14.84 -3.26 -5.93
CA PRO A 16 16.06 -4.06 -5.84
C PRO A 16 15.87 -5.48 -6.39
N LEU A 17 16.96 -6.08 -6.86
CA LEU A 17 17.02 -7.48 -7.25
C LEU A 17 16.94 -8.40 -6.04
N ALA A 18 17.60 -7.99 -4.95
CA ALA A 18 17.60 -8.70 -3.69
C ALA A 18 17.85 -7.77 -2.50
N VAL A 19 17.33 -8.15 -1.33
CA VAL A 19 17.73 -7.63 -0.02
C VAL A 19 18.42 -8.78 0.70
N VAL A 20 19.69 -8.63 1.04
CA VAL A 20 20.47 -9.63 1.77
C VAL A 20 20.54 -9.25 3.24
N ARG A 21 20.29 -10.22 4.11
CA ARG A 21 20.48 -10.13 5.54
C ARG A 21 21.72 -10.93 5.91
N LEU A 22 22.62 -10.31 6.65
CA LEU A 22 23.81 -10.93 7.21
C LEU A 22 23.67 -10.94 8.74
N ASP A 23 23.50 -12.14 9.28
CA ASP A 23 23.35 -12.39 10.70
C ASP A 23 24.73 -12.32 11.41
N ASP A 24 24.74 -12.21 12.74
CA ASP A 24 25.98 -11.98 13.51
C ASP A 24 26.94 -13.17 13.49
N ASP A 25 26.42 -14.36 13.19
CA ASP A 25 27.19 -15.60 12.98
C ASP A 25 27.79 -15.71 11.56
N GLY A 26 27.56 -14.70 10.71
CA GLY A 26 27.98 -14.69 9.31
C GLY A 26 27.01 -15.42 8.37
N THR A 27 25.86 -15.88 8.85
CA THR A 27 24.84 -16.49 7.99
C THR A 27 24.23 -15.45 7.06
N GLU A 28 24.20 -15.78 5.77
CA GLU A 28 23.60 -14.94 4.74
C GLU A 28 22.30 -15.50 4.20
N GLN A 29 21.30 -14.63 4.14
CA GLN A 29 20.04 -14.91 3.50
C GLN A 29 19.71 -13.80 2.51
N ALA A 30 19.33 -14.17 1.28
CA ALA A 30 18.90 -13.21 0.27
C ALA A 30 17.39 -13.31 0.07
N PHE A 31 16.67 -12.22 0.28
CA PHE A 31 15.30 -12.07 -0.16
C PHE A 31 15.30 -11.57 -1.59
N THR A 32 14.86 -12.41 -2.51
CA THR A 32 14.92 -12.13 -3.96
C THR A 32 13.52 -11.90 -4.53
N ARG A 33 13.45 -11.55 -5.82
CA ARG A 33 12.19 -11.51 -6.59
C ARG A 33 11.38 -12.82 -6.58
N ALA A 34 11.95 -13.93 -6.11
CA ALA A 34 11.18 -15.15 -5.85
C ALA A 34 10.25 -15.04 -4.62
N LEU A 35 10.32 -13.94 -3.86
CA LEU A 35 9.56 -13.66 -2.63
C LEU A 35 9.82 -14.68 -1.52
N ARG A 36 11.08 -15.08 -1.38
CA ARG A 36 11.56 -15.96 -0.31
C ARG A 36 13.02 -15.64 0.02
N TRP A 37 13.38 -15.86 1.28
CA TRP A 37 14.76 -15.94 1.70
C TRP A 37 15.37 -17.23 1.13
N VAL A 38 16.48 -17.10 0.42
CA VAL A 38 17.31 -18.22 -0.02
C VAL A 38 18.65 -18.13 0.71
N GLY A 39 19.20 -19.28 1.09
CA GLY A 39 20.60 -19.35 1.50
C GLY A 39 21.47 -18.82 0.36
N SER A 40 22.37 -17.90 0.67
CA SER A 40 23.30 -17.34 -0.31
C SER A 40 24.50 -18.27 -0.43
N ASP A 41 24.55 -19.11 -1.46
CA ASP A 41 25.73 -19.94 -1.74
C ASP A 41 26.92 -19.10 -2.28
N ASP A 42 26.64 -17.88 -2.77
CA ASP A 42 27.60 -16.96 -3.42
C ASP A 42 28.01 -15.77 -2.51
N GLY A 43 28.13 -16.02 -1.20
CA GLY A 43 28.03 -14.99 -0.16
C GLY A 43 28.91 -13.73 -0.25
N LEU A 44 28.33 -12.60 0.19
CA LEU A 44 29.00 -11.33 0.51
C LEU A 44 30.16 -11.53 1.52
N ALA A 45 30.09 -12.57 2.34
CA ALA A 45 31.07 -12.96 3.35
C ALA A 45 32.40 -13.38 2.74
N GLY A 46 32.43 -13.74 1.44
CA GLY A 46 33.67 -13.94 0.68
C GLY A 46 34.30 -12.64 0.16
N VAL A 47 33.53 -11.54 0.14
CA VAL A 47 33.97 -10.24 -0.35
C VAL A 47 34.61 -9.47 0.81
N GLY A 48 35.80 -9.90 1.25
CA GLY A 48 36.63 -9.15 2.20
C GLY A 48 37.24 -7.86 1.62
N GLY A 49 36.57 -7.22 0.67
CA GLY A 49 37.01 -6.04 -0.08
C GLY A 49 35.90 -4.99 -0.23
N GLU A 50 36.14 -3.98 -1.06
CA GLU A 50 35.11 -2.98 -1.40
C GLU A 50 33.86 -3.68 -1.99
N LEU A 51 32.67 -3.29 -1.50
CA LEU A 51 31.40 -3.78 -2.03
C LEU A 51 31.30 -3.47 -3.53
N PRO A 52 30.71 -4.35 -4.35
CA PRO A 52 30.38 -4.01 -5.72
C PRO A 52 29.55 -2.71 -5.76
N PRO A 53 29.70 -1.87 -6.81
CA PRO A 53 29.05 -0.55 -6.87
C PRO A 53 27.51 -0.61 -6.77
N ASN A 54 26.91 -1.76 -7.11
CA ASN A 54 25.49 -2.02 -7.05
C ASN A 54 25.01 -2.68 -5.74
N VAL A 55 25.85 -2.69 -4.69
CA VAL A 55 25.54 -3.24 -3.38
C VAL A 55 25.74 -2.17 -2.31
N TRP A 56 24.69 -1.91 -1.53
CA TRP A 56 24.74 -0.91 -0.45
C TRP A 56 24.28 -1.51 0.86
N GLU A 57 24.98 -1.20 1.94
CA GLU A 57 24.52 -1.48 3.29
C GLU A 57 23.39 -0.51 3.65
N VAL A 58 22.29 -1.04 4.19
CA VAL A 58 21.11 -0.28 4.59
C VAL A 58 20.74 -0.58 6.04
N SER A 59 20.02 0.32 6.69
CA SER A 59 19.49 0.06 8.02
C SER A 59 18.35 -0.98 7.96
N PRO A 60 18.01 -1.63 9.09
CA PRO A 60 16.89 -2.57 9.15
C PRO A 60 15.56 -2.00 8.67
N GLU A 61 15.27 -0.74 9.00
CA GLU A 61 14.04 -0.05 8.61
C GLU A 61 13.95 0.12 7.10
N TRP A 62 15.09 0.41 6.45
CA TRP A 62 15.15 0.51 4.99
C TRP A 62 15.05 -0.84 4.30
N ALA A 63 15.65 -1.88 4.86
CA ALA A 63 15.50 -3.24 4.35
C ALA A 63 14.01 -3.62 4.29
N GLU A 64 13.22 -3.26 5.31
CA GLU A 64 11.78 -3.47 5.33
C GLU A 64 11.06 -2.73 4.18
N VAL A 65 11.35 -1.44 3.98
CA VAL A 65 10.79 -0.66 2.85
C VAL A 65 11.10 -1.32 1.51
N PHE A 66 12.34 -1.74 1.28
CA PHE A 66 12.74 -2.41 0.04
C PHE A 66 12.08 -3.77 -0.13
N LEU A 67 11.88 -4.52 0.95
CA LEU A 67 11.13 -5.78 0.93
C LEU A 67 9.67 -5.53 0.55
N VAL A 68 9.02 -4.51 1.13
CA VAL A 68 7.64 -4.12 0.82
C VAL A 68 7.52 -3.69 -0.64
N ASP A 69 8.42 -2.82 -1.13
CA ASP A 69 8.44 -2.38 -2.52
C ASP A 69 8.67 -3.55 -3.49
N MET A 70 9.59 -4.46 -3.17
CA MET A 70 9.86 -5.64 -3.98
C MET A 70 8.67 -6.59 -4.01
N VAL A 71 8.02 -6.82 -2.87
CA VAL A 71 6.79 -7.61 -2.77
C VAL A 71 5.65 -6.95 -3.56
N GLY A 72 5.47 -5.64 -3.41
CA GLY A 72 4.48 -4.84 -4.14
C GLY A 72 4.68 -4.95 -5.65
N GLU A 73 5.88 -4.66 -6.14
CA GLU A 73 6.21 -4.75 -7.57
C GLU A 73 6.04 -6.17 -8.12
N MET A 74 6.51 -7.19 -7.40
CA MET A 74 6.37 -8.58 -7.85
C MET A 74 4.92 -9.06 -7.83
N ARG A 75 4.10 -8.56 -6.89
CA ARG A 75 2.66 -8.80 -6.89
C ARG A 75 2.00 -8.09 -8.06
N GLU A 76 2.29 -6.82 -8.30
CA GLU A 76 1.79 -6.08 -9.47
C GLU A 76 2.18 -6.77 -10.78
N ARG A 77 3.42 -7.23 -10.93
CA ARG A 77 3.85 -8.03 -12.08
C ARG A 77 3.12 -9.35 -12.17
N ARG A 78 3.01 -10.12 -11.08
CA ARG A 78 2.25 -11.38 -11.08
C ARG A 78 0.77 -11.18 -11.38
N HIS A 79 0.17 -10.08 -10.94
CA HIS A 79 -1.22 -9.73 -11.20
C HIS A 79 -1.43 -9.18 -12.62
N GLY A 80 -0.48 -8.41 -13.16
CA GLY A 80 -0.45 -7.97 -14.55
C GLY A 80 -0.25 -9.16 -15.49
N GLU A 81 0.74 -10.01 -15.23
CA GLU A 81 0.96 -11.26 -15.96
C GLU A 81 -0.18 -12.25 -15.77
N ARG A 82 -0.84 -12.33 -14.60
CA ARG A 82 -2.09 -13.10 -14.44
C ARG A 82 -3.25 -12.48 -15.17
N ARG A 83 -3.30 -11.18 -15.42
CA ARG A 83 -4.36 -10.57 -16.22
C ARG A 83 -4.19 -10.94 -17.71
N ASP A 84 -2.94 -11.06 -18.16
CA ASP A 84 -2.60 -11.58 -19.49
C ASP A 84 -2.70 -13.12 -19.57
N ARG A 85 -2.41 -13.84 -18.49
CA ARG A 85 -2.53 -15.32 -18.40
C ARG A 85 -3.88 -15.83 -17.88
N LEU A 86 -4.79 -15.00 -17.36
CA LEU A 86 -6.19 -15.40 -17.10
C LEU A 86 -7.00 -15.46 -18.40
N PHE A 87 -6.40 -15.02 -19.51
CA PHE A 87 -6.77 -15.46 -20.85
C PHE A 87 -6.32 -16.91 -21.16
N GLU A 88 -5.44 -17.51 -20.35
CA GLU A 88 -4.88 -18.86 -20.54
C GLU A 88 -4.54 -19.58 -19.20
N GLY A 89 -5.54 -20.12 -18.47
CA GLY A 89 -5.35 -21.36 -17.68
C GLY A 89 -5.23 -21.32 -16.14
N VAL A 90 -6.31 -21.78 -15.48
CA VAL A 90 -6.47 -22.72 -14.34
C VAL A 90 -5.40 -22.85 -13.21
N TRP A 91 -5.92 -22.89 -11.96
CA TRP A 91 -5.30 -23.02 -10.62
C TRP A 91 -4.42 -24.25 -10.33
N GLY A 92 -3.45 -24.11 -9.41
CA GLY A 92 -2.78 -25.25 -8.73
C GLY A 92 -1.77 -24.90 -7.61
N HIS A 93 -2.07 -25.36 -6.38
CA HIS A 93 -1.28 -25.68 -5.17
C HIS A 93 0.05 -24.97 -4.79
N LEU A 94 0.17 -24.56 -3.52
CA LEU A 94 1.19 -25.01 -2.53
C LEU A 94 0.94 -24.35 -1.16
N GLY A 95 0.96 -25.16 -0.09
CA GLY A 95 0.87 -24.72 1.30
C GLY A 95 2.20 -24.84 2.06
N GLY A 96 2.28 -24.21 3.23
CA GLY A 96 3.27 -24.46 4.28
C GLY A 96 4.56 -23.65 4.21
N GLY A 97 4.53 -22.41 4.70
CA GLY A 97 5.73 -21.60 4.97
C GLY A 97 6.14 -21.63 6.46
N PRO A 98 7.43 -21.43 6.79
CA PRO A 98 7.93 -21.46 8.17
C PRO A 98 7.47 -20.25 9.01
N ARG A 99 7.29 -20.49 10.31
CA ARG A 99 6.90 -19.48 11.31
C ARG A 99 8.09 -18.56 11.62
N ILE A 100 7.88 -17.25 11.45
CA ILE A 100 8.79 -16.18 11.86
C ILE A 100 8.39 -15.76 13.28
N ASP A 101 9.33 -15.73 14.22
CA ASP A 101 9.12 -15.16 15.55
C ASP A 101 9.23 -13.63 15.48
N LEU A 102 8.10 -12.97 15.73
CA LEU A 102 7.96 -11.52 15.79
C LEU A 102 7.79 -11.10 17.25
N SER A 103 8.24 -9.90 17.63
CA SER A 103 7.90 -9.35 18.95
C SER A 103 6.38 -9.19 19.11
N GLU A 104 5.86 -9.07 20.33
CA GLU A 104 4.40 -9.00 20.55
C GLU A 104 3.73 -7.77 19.89
N GLY A 105 4.47 -6.67 19.74
CA GLY A 105 4.01 -5.46 19.02
C GLY A 105 4.00 -5.66 17.50
N GLU A 106 5.06 -6.24 16.96
CA GLU A 106 5.16 -6.62 15.54
C GLU A 106 4.18 -7.72 15.18
N ALA A 107 3.92 -8.68 16.07
CA ALA A 107 2.93 -9.73 15.91
C ALA A 107 1.51 -9.18 15.86
N ARG A 108 1.20 -8.04 16.51
CA ARG A 108 -0.11 -7.37 16.42
C ARG A 108 -0.26 -6.54 15.14
N LEU A 109 0.82 -5.89 14.70
CA LEU A 109 0.84 -5.17 13.43
C LEU A 109 0.76 -6.15 12.25
N VAL A 110 1.60 -7.20 12.28
CA VAL A 110 1.62 -8.30 11.31
C VAL A 110 0.38 -9.20 11.45
N ALA A 111 -0.28 -9.35 12.59
CA ALA A 111 -1.58 -10.03 12.65
C ALA A 111 -2.72 -9.20 12.05
N ARG A 112 -2.62 -7.85 12.10
CA ARG A 112 -3.53 -6.96 11.38
C ARG A 112 -3.26 -6.91 9.88
N GLU A 113 -2.00 -7.04 9.48
CA GLU A 113 -1.55 -7.05 8.07
C GLU A 113 -1.38 -8.44 7.47
N ARG A 114 -1.55 -9.52 8.26
CA ARG A 114 -1.55 -10.90 7.75
C ARG A 114 -2.76 -11.07 6.87
N GLU A 115 -2.51 -10.93 5.57
CA GLU A 115 -3.37 -11.37 4.48
C GLU A 115 -3.80 -12.85 4.60
N ASP A 116 -3.21 -13.62 5.53
CA ASP A 116 -3.52 -15.02 5.79
C ASP A 116 -4.66 -15.25 6.80
N VAL A 117 -5.19 -14.21 7.46
CA VAL A 117 -6.42 -14.38 8.24
C VAL A 117 -7.59 -14.43 7.26
N GLU A 118 -8.11 -15.64 7.03
CA GLU A 118 -9.23 -15.89 6.12
C GLU A 118 -10.53 -15.35 6.73
N TYR A 119 -10.78 -14.06 6.52
CA TYR A 119 -12.06 -13.44 6.84
C TYR A 119 -13.12 -13.90 5.84
N ARG A 120 -14.34 -14.16 6.35
CA ARG A 120 -15.55 -14.25 5.52
C ARG A 120 -16.12 -12.85 5.34
N TRP A 121 -16.39 -12.45 4.12
CA TRP A 121 -16.80 -11.08 3.80
C TRP A 121 -18.26 -11.01 3.36
N PHE A 122 -18.94 -9.94 3.77
CA PHE A 122 -20.37 -9.78 3.55
C PHE A 122 -20.72 -8.35 3.12
N VAL A 123 -21.74 -8.24 2.27
CA VAL A 123 -22.37 -6.97 1.88
C VAL A 123 -23.89 -7.04 2.04
N PRO A 124 -24.57 -5.92 2.38
CA PRO A 124 -26.03 -5.90 2.49
C PRO A 124 -26.71 -5.98 1.12
N ARG A 125 -27.91 -6.57 1.08
CA ARG A 125 -28.81 -6.52 -0.09
C ARG A 125 -29.91 -5.46 0.08
N PRO A 126 -30.24 -4.66 -0.95
CA PRO A 126 -29.63 -4.60 -2.29
C PRO A 126 -28.31 -3.79 -2.35
N ALA A 127 -27.61 -3.90 -3.49
CA ALA A 127 -26.16 -3.75 -3.70
C ALA A 127 -25.51 -2.36 -3.49
N SER A 128 -26.16 -1.41 -2.82
CA SER A 128 -25.50 -0.16 -2.40
C SER A 128 -25.09 -0.28 -0.93
N PRO A 129 -23.85 -0.74 -0.64
CA PRO A 129 -23.46 -1.02 0.73
C PRO A 129 -23.45 0.26 1.56
N GLN A 130 -24.34 0.33 2.55
CA GLN A 130 -24.23 1.27 3.66
C GLN A 130 -23.10 0.88 4.63
N PHE A 131 -22.67 -0.39 4.54
CA PHE A 131 -21.54 -0.95 5.27
C PHE A 131 -20.99 -2.17 4.51
N VAL A 132 -19.76 -2.55 4.82
CA VAL A 132 -19.18 -3.85 4.49
C VAL A 132 -18.91 -4.58 5.78
N ALA A 133 -19.10 -5.89 5.79
CA ALA A 133 -18.97 -6.71 7.00
C ALA A 133 -17.93 -7.80 6.80
N ARG A 134 -17.26 -8.19 7.88
CA ARG A 134 -16.36 -9.35 7.89
C ARG A 134 -16.49 -10.13 9.18
N VAL A 135 -16.28 -11.43 9.11
CA VAL A 135 -16.25 -12.35 10.26
C VAL A 135 -14.89 -13.02 10.30
N GLY A 136 -14.16 -12.83 11.40
CA GLY A 136 -12.87 -13.45 11.66
C GLY A 136 -12.98 -14.95 11.96
N PRO A 137 -11.85 -15.68 11.96
CA PRO A 137 -11.82 -17.11 12.27
C PRO A 137 -12.22 -17.43 13.72
N ASP A 138 -12.09 -16.46 14.63
CA ASP A 138 -12.54 -16.50 16.02
C ASP A 138 -14.04 -16.20 16.17
N GLY A 139 -14.74 -15.94 15.06
CA GLY A 139 -16.14 -15.56 15.04
C GLY A 139 -16.39 -14.09 15.40
N VAL A 140 -15.34 -13.27 15.56
CA VAL A 140 -15.50 -11.84 15.80
C VAL A 140 -16.05 -11.17 14.56
N GLU A 141 -17.11 -10.39 14.76
CA GLU A 141 -17.84 -9.71 13.70
C GLU A 141 -17.46 -8.23 13.69
N GLU A 142 -17.10 -7.72 12.51
CA GLU A 142 -16.76 -6.32 12.31
C GLU A 142 -17.53 -5.74 11.12
N ARG A 143 -17.83 -4.45 11.18
CA ARG A 143 -18.39 -3.69 10.07
C ARG A 143 -17.57 -2.45 9.77
N PHE A 144 -17.40 -2.17 8.49
CA PHE A 144 -16.90 -0.92 7.95
C PHE A 144 -18.08 -0.04 7.57
N THR A 145 -18.16 1.16 8.12
CA THR A 145 -19.34 2.04 8.00
C THR A 145 -18.99 3.41 7.43
N SER A 146 -19.96 4.32 7.40
CA SER A 146 -19.75 5.73 7.06
C SER A 146 -18.85 6.49 8.05
N GLU A 147 -18.49 5.89 9.19
CA GLU A 147 -17.47 6.43 10.09
C GLU A 147 -16.04 6.11 9.61
N LEU A 148 -15.90 5.40 8.48
CA LEU A 148 -14.64 5.01 7.86
C LEU A 148 -13.72 4.18 8.76
N CYS A 149 -14.31 3.44 9.69
CA CYS A 149 -13.60 2.56 10.60
C CYS A 149 -14.26 1.18 10.63
N TRP A 150 -13.43 0.17 10.92
CA TRP A 150 -13.91 -1.14 11.35
C TRP A 150 -14.31 -1.02 12.82
N GLY A 151 -15.55 -1.40 13.12
CA GLY A 151 -16.06 -1.37 14.49
C GLY A 151 -17.00 -2.55 14.78
N PRO A 152 -17.12 -2.94 16.06
CA PRO A 152 -18.12 -3.90 16.54
C PRO A 152 -19.52 -3.28 16.44
N PRO A 153 -20.55 -3.96 15.87
CA PRO A 153 -21.54 -4.74 16.65
C PRO A 153 -22.23 -5.87 15.80
N PRO A 154 -23.23 -6.66 16.28
CA PRO A 154 -23.49 -7.99 15.73
C PRO A 154 -24.13 -7.97 14.34
N LEU A 155 -23.46 -8.59 13.37
CA LEU A 155 -23.93 -8.93 12.03
C LEU A 155 -25.06 -9.97 12.07
N LEU A 156 -25.09 -10.83 13.10
CA LEU A 156 -26.08 -11.91 13.27
C LEU A 156 -27.56 -11.46 13.35
N ARG A 157 -27.85 -10.16 13.41
CA ARG A 157 -29.23 -9.63 13.41
C ARG A 157 -29.63 -8.92 12.12
N LEU A 158 -28.73 -8.75 11.15
CA LEU A 158 -29.03 -8.10 9.88
C LEU A 158 -29.56 -9.14 8.89
N ALA A 159 -30.88 -9.20 8.73
CA ALA A 159 -31.60 -10.28 8.04
C ALA A 159 -31.29 -10.47 6.53
N ARG A 160 -30.31 -9.78 5.94
CA ARG A 160 -30.03 -9.78 4.48
C ARG A 160 -28.57 -9.51 4.11
N LEU A 161 -27.64 -10.27 4.68
CA LEU A 161 -26.24 -10.26 4.25
C LEU A 161 -26.01 -11.27 3.13
N GLN A 162 -25.22 -10.89 2.14
CA GLN A 162 -24.68 -11.78 1.13
C GLN A 162 -23.18 -11.94 1.35
N GLU A 163 -22.73 -13.17 1.49
CA GLU A 163 -21.30 -13.49 1.46
C GLU A 163 -20.74 -13.25 0.06
N VAL A 164 -19.58 -12.59 -0.01
CA VAL A 164 -18.92 -12.21 -1.26
C VAL A 164 -17.40 -12.45 -1.15
N PRO A 165 -16.68 -12.58 -2.28
CA PRO A 165 -15.22 -12.60 -2.27
C PRO A 165 -14.62 -11.34 -1.66
N ARG A 166 -13.42 -11.45 -1.07
CA ARG A 166 -12.70 -10.34 -0.46
C ARG A 166 -12.55 -9.16 -1.41
N GLU A 167 -12.24 -9.40 -2.68
CA GLU A 167 -12.05 -8.36 -3.69
C GLU A 167 -13.31 -7.53 -3.90
N GLN A 168 -14.48 -8.19 -3.93
CA GLN A 168 -15.77 -7.52 -4.05
C GLN A 168 -16.13 -6.74 -2.79
N ALA A 169 -15.84 -7.29 -1.61
CA ALA A 169 -16.05 -6.59 -0.35
C ALA A 169 -15.15 -5.36 -0.23
N MET A 170 -13.88 -5.48 -0.58
CA MET A 170 -12.93 -4.36 -0.59
C MET A 170 -13.30 -3.29 -1.63
N ALA A 171 -13.85 -3.68 -2.78
CA ALA A 171 -14.43 -2.73 -3.71
C ALA A 171 -15.59 -1.95 -3.06
N GLY A 172 -16.44 -2.64 -2.27
CA GLY A 172 -17.50 -2.01 -1.48
C GLY A 172 -16.97 -1.06 -0.39
N VAL A 173 -15.86 -1.40 0.28
CA VAL A 173 -15.19 -0.54 1.27
C VAL A 173 -14.70 0.74 0.58
N ARG A 174 -14.00 0.60 -0.55
CA ARG A 174 -13.49 1.72 -1.35
C ARG A 174 -14.60 2.65 -1.81
N ASP A 175 -15.66 2.08 -2.36
CA ASP A 175 -16.82 2.84 -2.87
C ASP A 175 -17.58 3.55 -1.73
N LEU A 176 -17.75 2.90 -0.58
CA LEU A 176 -18.33 3.55 0.60
C LEU A 176 -17.44 4.69 1.10
N ALA A 177 -16.14 4.46 1.24
CA ALA A 177 -15.18 5.47 1.69
C ALA A 177 -15.16 6.68 0.77
N ARG A 178 -15.16 6.45 -0.55
CA ARG A 178 -15.23 7.48 -1.57
C ARG A 178 -16.48 8.34 -1.43
N ARG A 179 -17.68 7.73 -1.43
CA ARG A 179 -18.94 8.49 -1.32
C ARG A 179 -19.02 9.33 -0.04
N VAL A 180 -18.61 8.74 1.08
CA VAL A 180 -18.64 9.41 2.40
C VAL A 180 -17.69 10.60 2.39
N ARG A 181 -16.45 10.42 1.91
CA ARG A 181 -15.45 11.48 1.85
C ARG A 181 -15.83 12.58 0.85
N GLU A 182 -16.38 12.22 -0.31
CA GLU A 182 -16.95 13.18 -1.27
C GLU A 182 -18.07 14.00 -0.62
N SER A 183 -18.98 13.35 0.10
CA SER A 183 -20.05 14.05 0.83
C SER A 183 -19.50 14.96 1.92
N TRP A 184 -18.51 14.52 2.70
CA TRP A 184 -17.88 15.33 3.74
C TRP A 184 -17.13 16.52 3.16
N GLN A 185 -16.42 16.34 2.05
CA GLN A 185 -15.73 17.43 1.37
C GLN A 185 -16.71 18.52 0.91
N GLN A 186 -17.89 18.12 0.43
CA GLN A 186 -18.91 19.08 -0.02
C GLN A 186 -19.67 19.77 1.12
N GLN A 187 -19.84 19.11 2.27
CA GLN A 187 -20.78 19.55 3.30
C GLN A 187 -20.14 19.97 4.62
N LEU A 188 -18.98 19.41 4.97
CA LEU A 188 -18.38 19.51 6.30
C LEU A 188 -17.00 20.13 6.28
N TRP A 189 -16.14 19.70 5.35
CA TRP A 189 -14.79 20.25 5.25
C TRP A 189 -14.86 21.64 4.65
N SER A 190 -14.16 22.56 5.30
CA SER A 190 -14.05 23.95 4.85
C SER A 190 -12.58 24.30 4.71
N GLY A 191 -12.27 25.19 3.78
CA GLY A 191 -10.89 25.57 3.52
C GLY A 191 -10.73 26.27 2.19
N GLN A 192 -9.52 26.76 1.93
CA GLN A 192 -9.17 27.33 0.63
C GLN A 192 -9.12 26.26 -0.47
N TYR A 193 -8.84 25.00 -0.09
CA TYR A 193 -8.61 23.90 -1.02
C TYR A 193 -9.43 22.66 -0.66
N ASP A 194 -9.88 21.96 -1.69
CA ASP A 194 -10.26 20.55 -1.67
C ASP A 194 -8.99 19.70 -1.78
N TYR A 195 -8.81 18.73 -0.91
CA TYR A 195 -7.65 17.84 -0.93
C TYR A 195 -8.00 16.43 -1.38
N PHE A 196 -7.08 15.81 -2.10
CA PHE A 196 -7.20 14.45 -2.59
C PHE A 196 -5.88 13.70 -2.39
N ALA A 197 -5.96 12.42 -2.01
CA ALA A 197 -4.83 11.51 -1.99
C ALA A 197 -4.93 10.52 -3.15
N TRP A 198 -3.79 10.23 -3.77
CA TRP A 198 -3.67 9.20 -4.80
C TRP A 198 -2.93 7.99 -4.26
N PHE A 199 -3.51 6.80 -4.39
CA PHE A 199 -2.95 5.54 -3.88
C PHE A 199 -2.45 4.66 -5.03
N SER A 200 -1.33 3.98 -4.84
CA SER A 200 -0.82 2.96 -5.77
C SER A 200 -1.25 1.57 -5.31
N GLY A 201 -2.43 1.12 -5.76
CA GLY A 201 -2.99 -0.16 -5.32
C GLY A 201 -3.25 -0.19 -3.80
N GLY A 202 -3.70 -1.32 -3.26
CA GLY A 202 -3.75 -1.52 -1.80
C GLY A 202 -4.95 -0.92 -1.04
N ASP A 203 -4.73 -0.69 0.26
CA ASP A 203 -5.71 -0.20 1.24
C ASP A 203 -5.82 1.33 1.16
N VAL A 204 -6.85 1.81 0.46
CA VAL A 204 -7.09 3.25 0.25
C VAL A 204 -7.37 4.03 1.55
N LEU A 205 -7.49 3.33 2.68
CA LEU A 205 -7.71 3.95 3.99
C LEU A 205 -6.40 4.27 4.71
N ASP A 206 -5.29 3.64 4.31
CA ASP A 206 -3.99 3.93 4.87
C ASP A 206 -3.32 5.07 4.11
N LEU A 207 -3.41 6.29 4.67
CA LEU A 207 -2.78 7.48 4.12
C LEU A 207 -1.27 7.34 3.92
N THR A 208 -0.58 6.48 4.69
CA THR A 208 0.87 6.30 4.52
C THR A 208 1.20 5.62 3.19
N SER A 209 0.28 4.82 2.64
CA SER A 209 0.40 4.22 1.31
C SER A 209 0.09 5.20 0.16
N ALA A 210 -0.35 6.43 0.46
CA ALA A 210 -0.58 7.42 -0.57
C ALA A 210 0.73 7.81 -1.26
N ARG A 211 0.66 7.92 -2.58
CA ARG A 211 1.77 8.27 -3.47
C ARG A 211 1.82 9.77 -3.76
N SER A 212 0.68 10.43 -3.75
CA SER A 212 0.58 11.84 -4.10
C SER A 212 -0.52 12.51 -3.32
N LEU A 213 -0.25 13.77 -2.94
CA LEU A 213 -1.21 14.67 -2.36
C LEU A 213 -1.55 15.73 -3.40
N ILE A 214 -2.83 15.93 -3.66
CA ILE A 214 -3.35 16.87 -4.64
C ILE A 214 -4.24 17.87 -3.90
N ARG A 215 -4.18 19.13 -4.30
CA ARG A 215 -5.10 20.16 -3.84
C ARG A 215 -5.71 20.89 -5.03
N ARG A 216 -6.98 21.23 -4.91
CA ARG A 216 -7.73 22.02 -5.87
C ARG A 216 -8.36 23.18 -5.13
N ARG A 217 -8.25 24.40 -5.64
CA ARG A 217 -8.92 25.54 -5.00
C ARG A 217 -10.43 25.28 -4.99
N GLY A 218 -11.09 25.55 -3.87
CA GLY A 218 -12.53 25.33 -3.73
C GLY A 218 -13.35 26.07 -4.80
N SER A 219 -14.62 25.68 -4.96
CA SER A 219 -15.53 26.19 -6.00
C SER A 219 -15.50 27.72 -6.10
N GLY A 220 -14.90 28.27 -7.18
CA GLY A 220 -14.79 29.72 -7.41
C GLY A 220 -13.37 30.21 -7.72
N GLY A 221 -12.34 29.39 -7.51
CA GLY A 221 -10.96 29.70 -7.90
C GLY A 221 -10.64 29.31 -9.35
N TRP A 222 -9.93 30.18 -10.07
CA TRP A 222 -9.36 29.87 -11.40
C TRP A 222 -8.01 29.16 -11.33
N ASP A 223 -7.47 28.95 -10.13
CA ASP A 223 -6.15 28.34 -9.95
C ASP A 223 -6.18 26.89 -10.43
N PRO A 224 -5.15 26.44 -11.15
CA PRO A 224 -5.05 25.05 -11.59
C PRO A 224 -4.95 24.12 -10.37
N GLU A 225 -5.40 22.88 -10.56
CA GLU A 225 -5.12 21.79 -9.62
C GLU A 225 -3.60 21.66 -9.44
N GLN A 226 -3.16 21.38 -8.21
CA GLN A 226 -1.75 21.25 -7.88
C GLN A 226 -1.49 19.91 -7.20
N VAL A 227 -0.39 19.25 -7.55
CA VAL A 227 0.12 18.07 -6.86
C VAL A 227 1.37 18.45 -6.08
N LEU A 228 1.53 17.89 -4.89
CA LEU A 228 2.78 17.95 -4.16
C LEU A 228 3.78 17.04 -4.90
N ALA A 229 4.65 17.67 -5.69
CA ALA A 229 5.69 16.97 -6.41
C ALA A 229 6.65 16.30 -5.43
N HIS A 230 7.42 15.35 -5.94
CA HIS A 230 8.46 14.69 -5.13
C HIS A 230 9.42 15.73 -4.53
N SER A 231 9.74 16.83 -5.21
CA SER A 231 10.57 17.93 -4.67
C SER A 231 10.03 18.63 -3.41
N GLY A 232 8.80 18.33 -2.98
CA GLY A 232 8.11 19.05 -1.91
C GLY A 232 7.49 20.38 -2.36
N GLU A 233 7.50 20.66 -3.66
CA GLU A 233 6.85 21.83 -4.25
C GLU A 233 5.47 21.49 -4.80
N TRP A 234 4.56 22.46 -4.74
CA TRP A 234 3.25 22.34 -5.38
C TRP A 234 3.36 22.73 -6.85
N VAL A 235 3.14 21.76 -7.74
CA VAL A 235 3.21 21.97 -9.19
C VAL A 235 1.84 21.81 -9.83
N PRO A 236 1.52 22.58 -10.90
CA PRO A 236 0.28 22.39 -11.63
C PRO A 236 0.10 20.96 -12.14
N THR A 237 -1.13 20.48 -12.11
CA THR A 237 -1.51 19.16 -12.58
C THR A 237 -2.96 19.15 -13.09
N ASP A 238 -3.37 18.05 -13.73
CA ASP A 238 -4.75 17.80 -14.13
C ASP A 238 -5.20 16.37 -13.77
N GLN A 239 -4.59 15.74 -12.77
CA GLN A 239 -4.81 14.33 -12.44
C GLN A 239 -6.25 14.02 -12.01
N VAL A 240 -6.82 14.79 -11.08
CA VAL A 240 -8.21 14.61 -10.62
C VAL A 240 -9.19 15.00 -11.73
N ALA A 241 -8.97 16.15 -12.37
CA ALA A 241 -9.80 16.57 -13.50
C ALA A 241 -9.77 15.56 -14.67
N GLY A 242 -8.61 14.98 -14.95
CA GLY A 242 -8.39 13.95 -15.96
C GLY A 242 -9.09 12.64 -15.60
N HIS A 243 -9.02 12.23 -14.33
CA HIS A 243 -9.74 11.06 -13.82
C HIS A 243 -11.26 11.19 -14.01
N HIS A 244 -11.87 12.33 -13.62
CA HIS A 244 -13.30 12.55 -13.82
C HIS A 244 -13.73 12.58 -15.30
N ARG A 245 -12.80 12.91 -16.21
CA ARG A 245 -13.02 12.84 -17.66
C ARG A 245 -12.75 11.45 -18.25
N GLY A 246 -12.44 10.45 -17.42
CA GLY A 246 -12.11 9.08 -17.84
C GLY A 246 -10.75 8.94 -18.53
N ARG A 247 -9.82 9.87 -18.31
CA ARG A 247 -8.51 9.90 -18.98
C ARG A 247 -7.35 9.32 -18.16
N SER A 248 -7.57 9.02 -16.87
CA SER A 248 -6.51 8.53 -15.99
C SER A 248 -6.53 7.01 -15.86
N GLY A 249 -5.41 6.36 -16.20
CA GLY A 249 -5.15 4.96 -15.87
C GLY A 249 -4.44 4.77 -14.52
N LEU A 250 -4.02 5.88 -13.89
CA LEU A 250 -3.58 5.89 -12.50
C LEU A 250 -4.87 5.72 -11.66
N GLY A 251 -4.80 5.11 -10.47
CA GLY A 251 -5.98 4.75 -9.65
C GLY A 251 -7.00 5.87 -9.33
N GLU A 252 -7.97 5.57 -8.47
CA GLU A 252 -9.01 6.56 -8.12
C GLU A 252 -8.49 7.55 -7.05
N PRO A 253 -8.55 8.88 -7.27
CA PRO A 253 -8.25 9.85 -6.23
C PRO A 253 -9.31 9.80 -5.13
N LEU A 254 -8.88 9.81 -3.87
CA LEU A 254 -9.78 9.82 -2.73
C LEU A 254 -9.75 11.19 -2.05
N ALA A 255 -10.92 11.77 -1.79
CA ALA A 255 -11.02 13.02 -1.03
C ALA A 255 -10.51 12.83 0.41
N ILE A 256 -9.72 13.77 0.92
CA ILE A 256 -9.19 13.74 2.29
C ILE A 256 -9.46 15.05 3.01
N SER A 257 -9.52 15.00 4.34
CA SER A 257 -9.71 16.19 5.16
C SER A 257 -8.46 17.09 5.11
N PRO A 258 -8.57 18.39 5.44
CA PRO A 258 -7.41 19.26 5.57
C PRO A 258 -6.35 18.73 6.55
N GLU A 259 -6.79 18.18 7.70
CA GLU A 259 -5.88 17.62 8.71
C GLU A 259 -5.19 16.35 8.21
N GLU A 260 -5.88 15.53 7.41
CA GLU A 260 -5.27 14.39 6.72
C GLU A 260 -4.24 14.83 5.68
N ALA A 261 -4.54 15.90 4.94
CA ALA A 261 -3.63 16.48 3.96
C ALA A 261 -2.35 17.02 4.60
N GLU A 262 -2.46 17.72 5.73
CA GLU A 262 -1.31 18.20 6.51
C GLU A 262 -0.41 17.05 6.96
N ARG A 263 -1.01 15.99 7.53
CA ARG A 263 -0.26 14.78 7.91
C ARG A 263 0.41 14.12 6.72
N LEU A 264 -0.32 13.97 5.61
CA LEU A 264 0.21 13.36 4.40
C LEU A 264 1.32 14.19 3.76
N GLU A 265 1.23 15.52 3.79
CA GLU A 265 2.30 16.41 3.32
C GLU A 265 3.61 16.16 4.07
N VAL A 266 3.55 16.02 5.40
CA VAL A 266 4.74 15.67 6.21
C VAL A 266 5.33 14.33 5.76
N VAL A 267 4.50 13.28 5.66
CA VAL A 267 4.96 11.94 5.23
C VAL A 267 5.62 11.99 3.85
N LEU A 268 5.01 12.69 2.89
CA LEU A 268 5.56 12.80 1.53
C LEU A 268 6.87 13.59 1.48
N ARG A 269 6.99 14.66 2.28
CA ARG A 269 8.24 15.43 2.40
C ARG A 269 9.35 14.62 3.06
N GLU A 270 9.06 13.91 4.15
CA GLU A 270 10.02 13.03 4.80
C GLU A 270 10.49 11.92 3.85
N ARG A 271 9.58 11.28 3.14
CA ARG A 271 9.90 10.28 2.11
C ARG A 271 10.80 10.87 1.02
N HIS A 272 10.57 12.11 0.61
CA HIS A 272 11.44 12.79 -0.35
C HIS A 272 12.83 13.10 0.22
N GLU A 273 12.93 13.60 1.45
CA GLU A 273 14.22 13.86 2.09
C GLU A 273 15.03 12.58 2.25
N GLN A 274 14.36 11.51 2.66
CA GLN A 274 14.92 10.17 2.74
C GLN A 274 15.45 9.71 1.39
N TRP A 275 14.63 9.84 0.33
CA TRP A 275 15.05 9.53 -1.03
C TRP A 275 16.26 10.40 -1.47
N ARG A 276 16.25 11.70 -1.21
CA ARG A 276 17.38 12.59 -1.53
C ARG A 276 18.66 12.20 -0.79
N ARG A 277 18.58 11.81 0.48
CA ARG A 277 19.76 11.36 1.24
C ARG A 277 20.33 10.06 0.68
N ALA A 278 19.46 9.17 0.21
CA ALA A 278 19.88 7.89 -0.36
C ALA A 278 20.41 8.02 -1.79
N TYR A 279 19.92 8.97 -2.59
CA TYR A 279 20.13 8.98 -4.06
C TYR A 279 20.54 10.33 -4.65
N GLY A 280 20.58 11.41 -3.87
CA GLY A 280 20.93 12.75 -4.32
C GLY A 280 22.44 12.99 -4.33
N ASN A 281 23.11 12.62 -5.43
CA ASN A 281 24.43 13.15 -5.81
C ASN A 281 24.28 14.45 -6.59
#